data_AF-A0A1N6J5J6-F1
#
_entry.id   AF-A0A1N6J5J6-F1
#
_cell.length_a   1.000
_cell.length_b   1.000
_cell.length_c   1.000
_cell.angle_alpha   90.00
_cell.angle_beta   90.00
_cell.angle_gamma   90.00
#
_symmetry.space_group_name_H-M   'P 1'
#
loop_
_entity.id
_entity.type
_entity.pdbx_description
1 polymer ?
#
loop_
_entity_poly.entity_id
_entity_poly.type
_entity_poly.pdbx_seq_one_letter_code
_entity_poly.pdbx_strand_id
1 'polypeptide(L)' 'MFGIALSAFILVFGIFLKLTKNQGFASSKRFAWLFIILGIITLVGRIIILNQKGEL' A
#
# COMPACT_ATOMS: atom_id res chain seq x y z
N MET A 1 -1.36 -7.80 14.73
CA MET A 1 -1.35 -6.34 14.51
C MET A 1 -0.33 -5.86 13.45
N PHE A 2 0.75 -6.62 13.19
CA PHE A 2 1.82 -6.29 12.22
C PHE A 2 1.38 -5.94 10.77
N GLY A 3 0.44 -6.69 10.16
CA GLY A 3 0.12 -6.47 8.73
C GLY A 3 -0.74 -5.23 8.41
N ILE A 4 -1.41 -4.61 9.39
CA ILE A 4 -2.13 -3.33 9.21
C ILE A 4 -1.10 -2.20 9.20
N ALA A 5 -0.16 -2.24 10.14
CA ALA A 5 0.96 -1.30 10.17
C ALA A 5 1.81 -1.40 8.89
N LEU A 6 2.09 -2.63 8.42
CA LEU A 6 2.86 -2.85 7.19
C LEU A 6 2.14 -2.36 5.93
N SER A 7 0.84 -2.62 5.80
CA SER A 7 0.04 -2.12 4.67
C SER A 7 -0.11 -0.59 4.69
N ALA A 8 -0.28 0.01 5.87
CA ALA A 8 -0.26 1.47 6.01
C ALA A 8 1.09 2.06 5.61
N PHE A 9 2.21 1.44 6.00
CA PHE A 9 3.56 1.89 5.64
C PHE A 9 3.80 1.81 4.13
N ILE A 10 3.36 0.72 3.48
CA ILE A 10 3.46 0.53 2.02
C ILE A 10 2.61 1.56 1.26
N LEU A 11 1.41 1.88 1.75
CA LEU A 11 0.55 2.91 1.16
C LEU A 11 1.17 4.30 1.26
N VAL A 12 1.66 4.67 2.44
CA VAL A 12 2.34 5.97 2.67
C VAL A 12 3.59 6.07 1.79
N PHE A 13 4.38 5.00 1.69
CA PHE A 13 5.56 4.95 0.83
C PHE A 13 5.22 5.07 -0.66
N GLY A 14 4.15 4.41 -1.12
CA GLY A 14 3.64 4.54 -2.49
C GLY A 14 3.14 5.95 -2.81
N ILE A 15 2.43 6.60 -1.86
CA ILE A 15 1.99 8.00 -1.98
C ILE A 15 3.19 8.94 -2.00
N PHE A 16 4.19 8.72 -1.14
CA PHE A 16 5.43 9.52 -1.08
C PHE A 16 6.22 9.47 -2.39
N LEU A 17 6.35 8.27 -2.98
CA LEU A 17 6.98 8.09 -4.30
C LEU A 17 6.19 8.77 -5.42
N LYS A 18 4.85 8.81 -5.32
CA LYS A 18 3.99 9.52 -6.29
C LYS A 18 4.09 11.05 -6.14
N LEU A 19 4.16 11.54 -4.90
CA LEU A 19 4.24 12.98 -4.58
C LEU A 19 5.62 13.56 -4.93
N THR A 20 6.67 12.75 -4.84
CA THR A 20 8.03 13.14 -5.25
C THR A 20 8.06 13.48 -6.75
N LYS A 21 8.32 14.75 -7.06
CA LYS A 21 8.37 15.30 -8.42
C LYS A 21 9.80 15.38 -8.99
N ASN A 22 10.72 14.58 -8.45
CA ASN A 22 12.10 14.55 -8.92
C ASN A 22 12.21 13.75 -10.23
N GLN A 23 12.84 14.30 -11.27
CA GLN A 23 12.92 13.66 -12.60
C GLN A 23 13.73 12.36 -12.59
N GLY A 24 14.66 12.18 -11.64
CA GLY A 24 15.38 10.91 -11.43
C GLY A 24 14.49 9.73 -10.99
N PHE A 25 13.28 10.01 -10.51
CA PHE A 25 12.29 9.00 -10.10
C PHE A 25 11.22 8.74 -11.18
N ALA A 26 11.41 9.21 -12.41
CA ALA A 26 10.44 9.00 -13.50
C ALA A 26 10.14 7.50 -13.75
N SER A 27 11.15 6.63 -13.63
CA SER A 27 10.97 5.17 -13.68
C SER A 27 10.28 4.64 -12.42
N SER A 28 10.67 5.14 -11.25
CA SER A 28 10.08 4.77 -9.95
C SER A 28 8.63 5.22 -9.77
N LYS A 29 8.14 6.24 -10.51
CA LYS A 29 6.72 6.63 -10.53
C LYS A 29 5.81 5.55 -11.09
N ARG A 30 6.28 4.74 -12.05
CA ARG A 30 5.54 3.56 -12.52
C ARG A 30 5.44 2.51 -11.41
N PHE A 31 6.53 2.31 -10.67
CA PHE A 31 6.55 1.42 -9.49
C PHE A 31 5.73 1.95 -8.32
N ALA A 32 5.64 3.27 -8.13
CA ALA A 32 4.79 3.88 -7.11
C ALA A 32 3.33 3.41 -7.24
N TRP A 33 2.84 3.25 -8.47
CA TRP A 33 1.49 2.77 -8.72
C TRP A 33 1.33 1.29 -8.33
N LEU A 34 2.35 0.45 -8.56
CA LEU A 34 2.39 -0.94 -8.08
C LEU A 34 2.38 -1.00 -6.55
N PHE A 35 3.17 -0.18 -5.86
CA PHE A 35 3.16 -0.13 -4.38
C PHE A 35 1.81 0.33 -3.82
N ILE A 36 1.15 1.30 -4.45
CA ILE A 36 -0.19 1.74 -4.07
C ILE A 36 -1.20 0.60 -4.27
N ILE A 37 -1.20 -0.05 -5.43
CA ILE A 37 -2.09 -1.18 -5.74
C ILE A 37 -1.87 -2.34 -4.75
N LEU A 38 -0.61 -2.69 -4.48
CA LEU A 38 -0.24 -3.75 -3.55
C LEU A 38 -0.68 -3.42 -2.12
N GLY A 39 -0.50 -2.17 -1.69
CA GLY A 39 -0.98 -1.66 -0.41
C GLY A 39 -2.50 -1.78 -0.28
N ILE A 40 -3.25 -1.38 -1.32
CA ILE A 40 -4.73 -1.48 -1.36
C ILE A 40 -5.18 -2.95 -1.30
N ILE A 41 -4.61 -3.83 -2.15
CA ILE A 41 -4.95 -5.26 -2.18
C ILE A 41 -4.68 -5.92 -0.83
N THR A 42 -3.55 -5.59 -0.21
CA THR A 42 -3.19 -6.16 1.09
C THR A 42 -4.15 -5.69 2.19
N LEU A 43 -4.54 -4.42 2.17
CA LEU A 43 -5.45 -3.84 3.16
C LEU A 43 -6.87 -4.41 3.01
N VAL A 44 -7.38 -4.48 1.78
CA VAL A 44 -8.69 -5.08 1.47
C VAL A 44 -8.70 -6.56 1.80
N GLY A 45 -7.70 -7.32 1.39
CA GLY A 45 -7.59 -8.75 1.72
C GLY A 45 -7.57 -8.99 3.22
N ARG A 46 -6.88 -8.14 3.99
CA ARG A 46 -6.84 -8.24 5.46
C ARG A 46 -8.18 -7.91 6.10
N ILE A 47 -8.91 -6.90 5.60
CA ILE A 47 -10.28 -6.58 6.04
C ILE A 47 -11.24 -7.74 5.74
N ILE A 48 -11.14 -8.36 4.56
CA ILE A 48 -11.96 -9.51 4.18
C ILE A 48 -11.66 -10.70 5.09
N ILE A 49 -10.37 -11.01 5.34
CA ILE A 49 -9.96 -12.11 6.23
C ILE A 49 -10.47 -11.87 7.66
N LEU A 50 -10.35 -10.65 8.18
CA LEU A 50 -10.87 -10.30 9.52
C LEU A 50 -12.40 -10.44 9.61
N ASN A 51 -13.12 -10.01 8.56
CA ASN A 51 -14.57 -10.21 8.47
C ASN A 51 -14.95 -11.71 8.40
N GLN A 52 -14.23 -12.51 7.62
CA GLN A 52 -14.51 -13.95 7.49
C GLN A 52 -14.16 -14.75 8.74
N LYS A 53 -13.19 -14.29 9.53
CA LYS A 53 -12.83 -14.90 10.82
C LYS A 53 -13.87 -14.66 11.92
N GLY A 54 -14.88 -13.83 11.69
CA GLY A 54 -15.88 -13.50 12.70
C GLY A 54 -15.29 -12.77 13.91
N GLU A 55 -14.14 -12.11 13.75
CA GLU A 55 -13.44 -11.37 14.81
C GLU A 55 -13.86 -9.87 14.82
N LEU A 56 -15.12 -9.59 14.47
CA LEU A 56 -15.77 -8.27 14.54
C LEU A 56 -16.87 -8.25 15.59
#